data_AF-X1T4H2-F1
#
_entry.id   AF-X1T4H2-F1
#
_cell.length_a   1.000
_cell.length_b   1.000
_cell.length_c   1.000
_cell.angle_alpha   90.00
_cell.angle_beta   90.00
_cell.angle_gamma   90.00
#
_symmetry.space_group_name_H-M   'P 1'
#
loop_
_entity.id
_entity.type
_entity.pdbx_description
1 polymer ?
#
loop_
_entity_poly.entity_id
_entity_poly.type
_entity_poly.pdbx_seq_one_letter_code
_entity_poly.pdbx_strand_id
1 'polypeptide(L)'
;GARVVATTNSSQEAYRCIREVCSSLDQDMLDIQITPGNSSSRRVGDMVEVALSYKCTGIARLLEIFMGRDILIKVKSNMRMECY
;
A
#
# COMPACT_ATOMS: atom_id res chain seq x y z
N GLY A 1 -4.53 16.19 9.36
CA GLY A 1 -4.14 15.13 8.42
C GLY A 1 -2.81 15.51 7.79
N ALA A 2 -1.75 14.75 8.04
CA ALA A 2 -0.47 14.96 7.40
C ALA A 2 -0.49 14.27 6.04
N ARG A 3 -0.45 15.05 4.96
CA ARG A 3 -0.31 14.53 3.60
C ARG A 3 1.18 14.31 3.36
N VAL A 4 1.67 13.11 3.67
CA VAL A 4 3.05 12.73 3.36
C VAL A 4 3.12 12.48 1.86
N VAL A 5 3.77 13.39 1.15
CA VAL A 5 4.07 13.22 -0.28
C VAL A 5 5.44 12.58 -0.35
N ALA A 6 5.49 11.31 -0.74
CA ALA A 6 6.73 10.62 -1.04
C ALA A 6 6.91 10.57 -2.56
N THR A 7 8.05 11.05 -3.04
CA THR A 7 8.36 11.12 -4.47
C THR A 7 9.33 9.98 -4.79
N THR A 8 8.91 9.01 -5.61
CA THR A 8 9.81 7.96 -6.11
C THR A 8 9.48 7.66 -7.58
N ASN A 9 10.51 7.52 -8.40
CA ASN A 9 10.41 7.27 -9.85
C ASN A 9 10.35 5.77 -10.21
N SER A 10 10.55 4.90 -9.23
CA SER A 10 10.56 3.45 -9.44
C SER A 10 9.49 2.77 -8.60
N SER A 11 8.62 2.01 -9.25
CA SER A 11 7.68 1.13 -8.54
C SER A 11 8.42 0.19 -7.59
N GLN A 12 9.58 -0.34 -8.00
CA GLN A 12 10.37 -1.26 -7.18
C GLN A 12 10.90 -0.60 -5.90
N GLU A 13 11.36 0.64 -6.00
CA GLU A 13 11.78 1.44 -4.84
C GLU A 13 10.60 1.78 -3.94
N ALA A 14 9.43 2.08 -4.53
CA ALA A 14 8.19 2.27 -3.77
C ALA A 14 7.81 1.00 -2.99
N TYR A 15 7.82 -0.16 -3.65
CA TYR A 15 7.55 -1.45 -3.01
C TYR A 15 8.56 -1.74 -1.88
N ARG A 16 9.86 -1.47 -2.11
CA ARG A 16 10.90 -1.66 -1.09
C ARG A 16 10.66 -0.77 0.12
N CYS A 17 10.46 0.53 -0.10
CA CYS A 17 10.22 1.52 0.96
C CYS A 17 8.97 1.18 1.77
N ILE A 18 7.86 0.84 1.11
CA ILE A 18 6.62 0.45 1.80
C ILE A 18 6.84 -0.81 2.65
N ARG A 19 7.52 -1.83 2.12
CA ARG A 19 7.84 -3.04 2.90
C ARG A 19 8.76 -2.77 4.08
N GLU A 20 9.72 -1.86 3.92
CA GLU A 20 10.63 -1.45 5.00
C GLU A 20 9.88 -0.72 6.11
N VAL A 21 9.03 0.26 5.77
CA VAL A 21 8.17 0.97 6.74
C VAL A 21 7.18 0.02 7.42
N CYS A 22 6.65 -0.95 6.68
CA CYS A 22 5.73 -1.97 7.19
C CYS A 22 6.45 -3.23 7.68
N SER A 23 7.77 -3.21 7.92
CA SER A 23 8.57 -4.41 8.23
C SER A 23 8.15 -5.13 9.51
N SER A 24 7.50 -4.43 10.45
CA SER A 24 6.94 -5.03 11.67
C SER A 24 5.65 -5.83 11.43
N LEU A 25 5.04 -5.73 10.25
CA LEU A 25 3.86 -6.48 9.85
C LEU A 25 4.25 -7.78 9.16
N ASP A 26 3.36 -8.77 9.22
CA ASP A 26 3.49 -10.00 8.44
C ASP A 26 3.41 -9.68 6.94
N GLN A 27 4.53 -9.85 6.22
CA GLN A 27 4.63 -9.45 4.82
C GLN A 27 3.78 -10.34 3.89
N ASP A 28 3.43 -11.56 4.29
CA ASP A 28 2.59 -12.45 3.50
C ASP A 28 1.10 -12.03 3.56
N MET A 29 0.74 -11.25 4.58
CA MET A 29 -0.60 -10.70 4.79
C MET A 29 -0.75 -9.27 4.25
N LEU A 30 0.34 -8.67 3.77
CA LEU A 30 0.41 -7.32 3.24
C LEU A 30 0.36 -7.33 1.70
N ASP A 31 -0.74 -6.84 1.14
CA ASP A 31 -0.90 -6.60 -0.29
C ASP A 31 -0.64 -5.12 -0.60
N ILE A 32 0.18 -4.87 -1.63
CA ILE A 32 0.58 -3.53 -2.07
C ILE A 32 0.24 -3.40 -3.54
N GLN A 33 -0.64 -2.47 -3.88
CA GLN A 33 -1.06 -2.21 -5.26
C GLN A 33 -0.75 -0.77 -5.64
N ILE A 34 -0.08 -0.58 -6.78
CA ILE A 34 0.23 0.73 -7.35
C ILE A 34 -0.49 0.84 -8.69
N THR A 35 -1.35 1.84 -8.86
CA THR A 35 -2.18 2.03 -10.07
C THR A 35 -1.95 3.43 -10.65
N PRO A 36 -1.66 3.56 -11.96
CA PRO A 36 -1.51 2.50 -12.96
C PRO A 36 -0.21 1.71 -12.76
N GLY A 37 -0.24 0.38 -12.82
CA GLY A 37 0.89 -0.49 -12.46
C GLY A 37 2.11 -0.42 -13.38
N ASN A 38 1.91 -0.02 -14.64
CA ASN A 38 2.97 0.06 -15.62
C ASN A 38 3.72 1.40 -15.52
N SER A 39 5.04 1.36 -15.30
CA SER A 39 5.86 2.58 -15.22
C SER A 39 5.98 3.29 -16.57
N SER A 40 5.88 2.57 -17.69
CA SER A 40 5.93 3.16 -19.04
C SER A 40 4.65 3.90 -19.44
N SER A 41 3.55 3.70 -18.70
CA SER A 41 2.30 4.46 -18.90
C SER A 41 2.19 5.69 -18.00
N ARG A 42 3.15 5.93 -17.10
CA ARG A 42 3.14 7.07 -16.17
C ARG A 42 3.96 8.21 -16.76
N ARG A 43 3.43 9.43 -16.73
CA ARG A 43 4.12 10.67 -17.11
C ARG A 43 4.38 11.51 -15.87
N VAL A 44 5.37 12.39 -15.94
CA VAL A 44 5.54 13.45 -14.93
C VAL A 44 4.26 14.28 -14.89
N GLY A 45 3.74 14.50 -13.68
CA GLY A 45 2.47 15.15 -13.42
C GLY A 45 1.30 14.20 -13.19
N ASP A 46 1.41 12.92 -13.56
CA ASP A 46 0.35 11.94 -13.36
C ASP A 46 0.14 11.60 -11.89
N MET A 47 -1.09 11.23 -11.56
CA MET A 47 -1.45 10.74 -10.23
C MET A 47 -1.37 9.21 -10.21
N VAL A 48 -0.70 8.69 -9.19
CA VAL A 48 -0.56 7.27 -8.91
C VAL A 48 -1.26 6.97 -7.59
N GLU A 49 -2.20 6.03 -7.61
CA GLU A 49 -2.82 5.50 -6.39
C GLU A 49 -1.95 4.37 -5.85
N VAL A 50 -1.62 4.44 -4.56
CA VAL A 50 -1.05 3.33 -3.80
C VAL A 50 -2.06 2.86 -2.78
N ALA A 51 -2.49 1.62 -2.93
CA ALA A 51 -3.39 0.94 -2.02
C ALA A 51 -2.60 -0.12 -1.24
N LEU A 52 -2.76 -0.11 0.08
CA LEU A 52 -2.23 -1.11 1.00
C LEU A 52 -3.43 -1.86 1.60
N SER A 53 -3.40 -3.18 1.55
CA SER A 53 -4.36 -4.03 2.25
C SER A 53 -3.61 -4.96 3.20
N TYR A 54 -4.01 -5.00 4.48
CA TYR A 54 -3.41 -5.88 5.47
C TYR A 54 -4.47 -6.75 6.14
N LYS A 55 -4.29 -8.08 6.06
CA LYS A 55 -5.16 -9.03 6.75
C LYS A 55 -4.73 -9.16 8.22
N CYS A 56 -5.60 -8.76 9.13
CA CYS A 56 -5.28 -8.83 10.56
C CYS A 56 -5.34 -10.28 11.07
N THR A 57 -4.31 -10.71 11.79
CA THR A 57 -4.25 -12.03 12.44
C THR A 57 -4.28 -11.89 13.97
N GLY A 58 -4.27 -13.01 14.71
CA GLY A 58 -4.28 -13.00 16.18
C GLY A 58 -5.67 -12.82 16.80
N ILE A 59 -5.81 -11.94 17.80
CA ILE A 59 -7.11 -11.71 18.51
C ILE A 59 -8.19 -11.22 17.54
N ALA A 60 -7.81 -10.48 16.49
CA ALA A 60 -8.71 -10.11 15.39
C ALA A 60 -9.30 -11.32 14.66
N ARG A 61 -8.55 -12.43 14.56
CA ARG A 61 -9.02 -13.69 13.96
C ARG A 61 -10.08 -14.39 14.82
N LEU A 62 -10.01 -14.25 16.15
CA LEU A 62 -11.05 -14.74 17.05
C LEU A 62 -12.35 -13.96 16.85
N LEU A 63 -12.26 -12.64 16.68
CA LEU A 63 -13.42 -11.81 16.33
C LEU A 63 -13.99 -12.18 14.95
N GLU A 64 -13.13 -12.52 13.98
CA GLU A 64 -13.52 -13.08 12.68
C GLU A 64 -14.39 -14.34 12.81
N ILE A 65 -14.04 -15.26 13.72
CA ILE A 65 -14.81 -16.48 13.98
C ILE A 65 -16.19 -16.17 14.58
N PHE A 66 -16.26 -15.19 15.49
CA PHE A 66 -17.53 -14.78 16.12
C PHE A 66 -18.40 -13.91 15.20
N MET A 67 -17.82 -13.13 14.30
CA MET A 67 -18.52 -12.18 13.42
C MET A 67 -18.69 -12.67 11.99
N GLY A 68 -18.02 -13.77 11.60
CA GLY A 68 -18.06 -14.36 10.26
C GLY A 68 -17.51 -13.47 9.14
N ARG A 69 -16.65 -12.49 9.46
CA ARG A 69 -16.18 -11.48 8.51
C ARG A 69 -14.69 -11.21 8.66
N ASP A 70 -13.98 -11.30 7.55
CA ASP A 70 -12.55 -11.00 7.49
C ASP A 70 -12.25 -9.54 7.89
N ILE A 71 -11.31 -9.33 8.80
CA ILE A 71 -10.87 -7.98 9.23
C ILE A 71 -9.70 -7.55 8.34
N LEU A 72 -10.02 -6.75 7.33
CA LEU A 72 -9.07 -6.21 6.36
C LEU A 72 -8.89 -4.70 6.55
N ILE A 73 -7.67 -4.28 6.87
CA ILE A 73 -7.32 -2.86 6.92
C ILE A 73 -6.95 -2.44 5.50
N LYS A 74 -7.66 -1.46 4.95
CA LYS A 74 -7.34 -0.85 3.64
C LYS A 74 -6.96 0.61 3.81
N VAL A 75 -5.80 0.97 3.29
CA VAL A 75 -5.34 2.37 3.23
C VAL A 75 -5.03 2.71 1.79
N LYS A 76 -5.46 3.89 1.34
CA LYS A 76 -5.17 4.40 0.00
C LYS A 76 -4.51 5.77 0.10
N SER A 77 -3.51 6.00 -0.74
CA SER A 77 -2.87 7.31 -0.89
C SER A 77 -2.67 7.61 -2.36
N ASN A 78 -2.83 8.88 -2.73
CA ASN A 78 -2.57 9.36 -4.07
C ASN A 78 -1.28 10.16 -4.07
N MET A 79 -0.32 9.71 -4.88
CA MET A 79 0.98 10.35 -5.06
C MET A 79 1.04 10.98 -6.44
N ARG A 80 1.64 12.16 -6.55
CA ARG A 80 1.89 12.81 -7.82
C ARG A 80 3.29 12.44 -8.28
N MET A 81 3.42 12.06 -9.54
CA MET A 81 4.70 11.77 -10.16
C MET A 81 5.43 13.08 -10.48
N GLU A 82 6.61 13.33 -9.91
CA GLU A 82 7.31 14.60 -10.12
C GLU A 82 8.58 14.49 -10.98
N CYS A 83 9.18 13.30 -11.11
CA CYS A 83 10.42 13.09 -11.89
C CYS A 83 10.44 11.72 -12.60
N TYR A 84 11.23 11.63 -13.68
CA TYR A 84 11.57 10.40 -14.41
C TYR A 84 12.98 9.93 -14.02
#